data_AF-A0A535S1D5-F1
#
_entry.id   AF-A0A535S1D5-F1
#
_cell.length_a   1.000
_cell.length_b   1.000
_cell.length_c   1.000
_cell.angle_alpha   90.00
_cell.angle_beta   90.00
_cell.angle_gamma   90.00
#
_symmetry.space_group_name_H-M   'P 1'
#
loop_
_entity.id
_entity.type
_entity.pdbx_description
1 polymer ?
#
loop_
_entity_poly.entity_id
_entity_poly.type
_entity_poly.pdbx_seq_one_letter_code
_entity_poly.pdbx_strand_id
1 'polypeptide(L)' 'SSTRRVLGVHVVSRGASDIVGSLAVALQLGATVDAFASVHHVYPSFSEGLKAAAEQAA' A
#
# COMPACT_ATOMS: atom_id res chain seq x y z
N SER A 1 12.13 -0.78 14.97
CA SER A 1 10.90 0.01 14.91
C SER A 1 9.73 -0.88 15.29
N SER A 2 8.97 -0.50 16.31
CA SER A 2 7.85 -1.26 16.86
C SER A 2 6.68 -1.31 15.86
N THR A 3 6.01 -2.46 15.78
CA THR A 3 4.77 -2.75 15.02
C THR A 3 4.80 -2.78 13.48
N ARG A 4 5.71 -2.08 12.79
CA ARG A 4 5.75 -2.01 11.31
C ARG A 4 4.44 -1.56 10.64
N ARG A 5 3.55 -0.89 11.39
CA ARG A 5 2.30 -0.34 10.86
C ARG A 5 2.56 0.74 9.83
N VAL A 6 1.76 0.74 8.77
CA VAL A 6 1.74 1.83 7.78
C VAL A 6 1.08 3.05 8.42
N LEU A 7 1.79 4.18 8.44
CA LEU A 7 1.29 5.45 8.99
C LEU A 7 0.61 6.33 7.94
N GLY A 8 0.93 6.12 6.66
CA GLY A 8 0.38 6.88 5.55
C GLY A 8 0.86 6.34 4.21
N VAL A 9 0.10 6.64 3.17
CA VAL A 9 0.42 6.30 1.78
C VAL A 9 0.20 7.55 0.93
N HIS A 10 1.19 7.89 0.12
CA HIS A 10 1.16 9.04 -0.77
C HIS A 10 1.42 8.57 -2.20
N VAL A 11 0.49 8.87 -3.10
CA VAL A 11 0.52 8.36 -4.48
C VAL A 11 0.36 9.53 -5.44
N VAL A 12 1.19 9.56 -6.48
CA VAL A 12 1.06 10.48 -7.62
C VAL A 12 0.97 9.64 -8.88
N SER A 13 -0.24 9.43 -9.39
CA SER A 13 -0.52 8.64 -10.59
C SER A 13 -1.92 8.96 -11.13
N ARG A 14 -2.27 8.40 -12.29
CA ARG A 14 -3.68 8.34 -12.71
C ARG A 14 -4.43 7.39 -11.76
N GLY A 15 -5.60 7.82 -11.28
CA GLY A 15 -6.40 7.03 -10.34
C GLY A 15 -5.84 6.99 -8.91
N ALA A 16 -4.97 7.93 -8.52
CA ALA A 16 -4.38 7.98 -7.17
C ALA A 16 -5.44 8.02 -6.05
N SER A 17 -6.55 8.72 -6.28
CA SER A 17 -7.68 8.77 -5.32
C SER A 17 -8.30 7.40 -5.08
N ASP A 18 -8.44 6.57 -6.12
CA ASP A 18 -8.99 5.22 -6.01
C ASP A 18 -8.02 4.28 -5.29
N ILE A 19 -6.72 4.40 -5.59
CA ILE A 19 -5.67 3.63 -4.91
C ILE A 19 -5.66 3.97 -3.42
N VAL A 20 -5.52 5.24 -3.05
CA VAL A 20 -5.48 5.66 -1.64
C VAL A 20 -6.80 5.38 -0.93
N GLY A 21 -7.93 5.62 -1.60
CA GLY A 21 -9.26 5.33 -1.08
C GLY A 21 -9.46 3.86 -0.74
N SER A 22 -8.98 2.94 -1.60
CA SER A 22 -9.06 1.50 -1.36
C SER A 22 -8.26 1.03 -0.13
N LEU A 23 -7.25 1.80 0.30
CA LEU A 23 -6.38 1.47 1.43
C LEU A 23 -6.89 2.00 2.77
N ALA A 24 -7.92 2.86 2.78
CA ALA A 24 -8.41 3.50 4.01
C ALA A 24 -8.78 2.47 5.10
N VAL A 25 -9.48 1.39 4.73
CA VAL A 25 -9.83 0.30 5.66
C VAL A 25 -8.58 -0.44 6.14
N ALA A 26 -7.61 -0.71 5.25
CA ALA A 26 -6.38 -1.40 5.62
C ALA A 26 -5.55 -0.59 6.64
N LEU A 27 -5.48 0.73 6.46
CA LEU A 27 -4.84 1.63 7.42
C LEU A 27 -5.59 1.68 8.76
N GLN A 28 -6.92 1.74 8.74
CA GLN A 28 -7.76 1.70 9.94
C GLN A 28 -7.57 0.40 10.74
N LEU A 29 -7.35 -0.73 10.06
CA LEU A 29 -7.06 -2.03 10.67
C LEU A 29 -5.59 -2.17 11.10
N GLY A 30 -4.75 -1.18 10.83
CA GLY A 30 -3.34 -1.18 11.23
C GLY A 30 -2.51 -2.18 10.43
N ALA A 31 -2.75 -2.28 9.12
CA ALA A 31 -1.93 -3.08 8.22
C ALA A 31 -0.44 -2.71 8.31
N THR A 32 0.41 -3.70 8.12
CA THR A 32 1.87 -3.53 8.14
C THR A 32 2.43 -3.39 6.73
N VAL A 33 3.65 -2.86 6.64
CA VAL A 33 4.39 -2.78 5.37
C VAL A 33 4.56 -4.18 4.76
N ASP A 34 4.84 -5.19 5.58
CA ASP A 34 5.04 -6.57 5.10
C ASP A 34 3.74 -7.16 4.51
N ALA A 35 2.58 -6.81 5.07
CA ALA A 35 1.29 -7.19 4.52
C ALA A 35 1.09 -6.58 3.12
N PHE A 36 1.45 -5.31 2.91
CA PHE A 36 1.35 -4.64 1.60
C PHE A 36 2.34 -5.21 0.58
N ALA A 37 3.52 -5.67 1.00
CA ALA A 37 4.46 -6.36 0.12
C ALA A 37 3.94 -7.73 -0.34
N SER A 38 3.22 -8.44 0.54
CA SER A 38 2.74 -9.80 0.29
C SER A 38 1.40 -9.90 -0.45
N VAL A 39 0.59 -8.84 -0.44
CA VAL A 39 -0.75 -8.88 -1.03
C VAL A 39 -0.69 -8.97 -2.55
N HIS A 40 -1.69 -9.62 -3.15
CA HIS A 40 -1.80 -9.71 -4.60
C HIS A 40 -2.25 -8.38 -5.17
N HIS A 41 -1.46 -7.87 -6.11
CA HIS A 41 -1.81 -6.72 -6.93
C HIS A 41 -2.18 -7.19 -8.33
N VAL A 42 -3.30 -6.68 -8.85
CA VAL A 42 -3.77 -7.03 -10.19
C VAL A 42 -2.79 -6.51 -11.23
N TYR A 43 -2.46 -7.35 -12.21
CA TYR A 43 -1.60 -7.00 -13.34
C TYR A 43 -2.42 -6.86 -14.64
N PRO A 44 -2.17 -5.83 -15.46
CA PRO A 44 -1.33 -4.65 -15.19
C PRO A 44 -2.11 -3.54 -14.44
N SER A 45 -1.52 -2.90 -13.44
CA SER A 45 -2.14 -1.76 -12.74
C SER A 45 -1.16 -0.80 -12.06
N PHE A 46 -1.59 0.44 -11.84
CA PHE A 46 -0.83 1.41 -11.03
C PHE A 46 -0.65 0.98 -9.57
N SER A 47 -1.50 0.09 -9.06
CA SER A 47 -1.39 -0.40 -7.69
C SER A 47 -0.11 -1.21 -7.47
N GLU A 48 0.49 -1.78 -8.52
CA GLU A 48 1.78 -2.49 -8.43
C GLU A 48 2.91 -1.59 -7.91
N GLY A 49 2.83 -0.27 -8.11
CA GLY A 49 3.75 0.69 -7.52
C GLY A 49 3.68 0.74 -5.99
N LEU A 50 2.51 0.50 -5.39
CA LEU A 50 2.37 0.38 -3.93
C LEU A 50 3.09 -0.88 -3.42
N LYS A 51 2.91 -2.01 -4.12
CA LYS A 51 3.61 -3.26 -3.79
C LYS A 51 5.12 -3.07 -3.83
N ALA A 52 5.63 -2.51 -4.93
CA ALA A 52 7.06 -2.28 -5.09
C ALA A 52 7.62 -1.35 -4.00
N ALA A 53 6.87 -0.30 -3.62
CA ALA A 53 7.26 0.58 -2.52
C ALA A 53 7.27 -0.14 -1.17
N ALA A 54 6.30 -1.02 -0.91
CA ALA A 54 6.22 -1.81 0.31
C ALA A 54 7.35 -2.86 0.38
N GLU A 55 7.67 -3.54 -0.73
CA GLU A 55 8.78 -4.48 -0.83
C GLU A 55 10.13 -3.81 -0.57
N GLN A 56 10.32 -2.56 -1.01
CA GLN A 56 11.55 -1.79 -0.72
C GLN A 56 11.66 -1.34 0.73
N ALA A 57 10.53 -1.09 1.39
CA ALA A 57 10.48 -0.66 2.79
C ALA A 57 10.50 -1.83 3.79
N ALA A 58 10.31 -3.06 3.31
CA ALA A 58 10.32 -4.28 4.11
C ALA A 58 11.74 -4.64 4.59
#